data_AF-A0A6B9Y3M6-F1
#
_entry.id   AF-A0A6B9Y3M6-F1
#
_cell.length_a   1.000
_cell.length_b   1.000
_cell.length_c   1.000
_cell.angle_alpha   90.00
_cell.angle_beta   90.00
_cell.angle_gamma   90.00
#
_symmetry.space_group_name_H-M   'P 1'
#
loop_
_entity.id
_entity.type
_entity.pdbx_description
1 polymer ?
#
loop_
_entity_poly.entity_id
_entity_poly.type
_entity_poly.pdbx_seq_one_letter_code
_entity_poly.pdbx_strand_id
1 'polypeptide(L)'
;MSDPNAADDDEPVFEAAEYADGTVTYPPHPVGPNGADRVGTIDLREYDAAVITWTESTATPPGVRAPNTLAIVEFDLGEEYDGPPVRAIGQVADNVDVDVGDPVTPVHAEELRDPDAGIREPDSQDWDGFRFEPVE
;
A
#
# COMPACT_ATOMS: atom_id res chain seq x y z
N MET A 1 24.82 27.38 6.77
CA MET A 1 25.37 26.02 6.71
C MET A 1 24.16 25.14 6.55
N SER A 2 23.85 24.76 5.30
CA SER A 2 22.72 23.87 5.00
C SER A 2 23.26 22.45 5.04
N ASP A 3 22.59 21.57 5.78
CA ASP A 3 22.94 20.16 5.88
C ASP A 3 22.75 19.50 4.51
N PRO A 4 23.76 18.84 3.94
CA PRO A 4 23.68 18.20 2.62
C PRO A 4 22.96 16.84 2.65
N ASN A 5 22.24 16.52 3.73
CA ASN A 5 21.65 15.20 3.96
C ASN A 5 20.15 15.25 4.33
N ALA A 6 19.46 16.35 4.02
CA ALA A 6 18.00 16.33 3.96
C ALA A 6 17.61 15.67 2.63
N ALA A 7 17.48 14.34 2.64
CA ALA A 7 16.66 13.67 1.64
C ALA A 7 15.23 14.22 1.78
N ASP A 8 14.51 14.35 0.66
CA ASP A 8 13.12 14.83 0.61
C ASP A 8 12.23 14.06 1.61
N ASP A 9 11.96 14.66 2.78
CA ASP A 9 11.12 14.12 3.87
C ASP A 9 9.60 14.25 3.59
N ASP A 10 9.21 14.70 2.40
CA ASP A 10 7.82 15.02 2.01
C ASP A 10 7.15 13.97 1.11
N GLU A 11 7.85 12.91 0.69
CA GLU A 11 7.24 11.89 -0.17
C GLU A 11 6.51 10.81 0.65
N PRO A 12 5.24 10.52 0.37
CA PRO A 12 4.48 9.48 1.07
C PRO A 12 5.18 8.12 1.02
N VAL A 13 5.15 7.41 2.16
CA VAL A 13 5.82 6.11 2.35
C VAL A 13 4.77 5.02 2.44
N PHE A 14 4.99 3.85 1.82
CA PHE A 14 4.09 2.71 1.97
C PHE A 14 4.47 1.89 3.21
N GLU A 15 4.26 2.51 4.38
CA GLU A 15 4.83 2.09 5.66
C GLU A 15 4.26 0.75 6.17
N ALA A 16 5.14 -0.19 6.50
CA ALA A 16 4.86 -1.35 7.35
C ALA A 16 5.60 -1.25 8.69
N ALA A 17 5.09 -1.91 9.73
CA ALA A 17 5.70 -1.94 11.05
C ALA A 17 6.58 -3.18 11.24
N GLU A 18 7.77 -2.98 11.79
CA GLU A 18 8.68 -4.04 12.26
C GLU A 18 8.58 -4.18 13.78
N TYR A 19 8.57 -5.42 14.29
CA TYR A 19 8.47 -5.73 15.71
C TYR A 19 9.70 -6.46 16.25
N ALA A 20 9.88 -6.40 17.58
CA ALA A 20 11.04 -6.96 18.27
C ALA A 20 11.24 -8.48 18.08
N ASP A 21 10.18 -9.20 17.67
CA ASP A 21 10.24 -10.63 17.35
C ASP A 21 10.59 -10.92 15.88
N GLY A 22 10.92 -9.88 15.11
CA GLY A 22 11.27 -9.96 13.69
C GLY A 22 10.07 -10.02 12.75
N THR A 23 8.83 -10.00 13.27
CA THR A 23 7.64 -9.96 12.40
C THR A 23 7.48 -8.58 11.76
N VAL A 24 6.90 -8.57 10.56
CA VAL A 24 6.48 -7.35 9.87
C VAL A 24 4.97 -7.41 9.62
N THR A 25 4.27 -6.29 9.83
CA THR A 25 2.84 -6.21 9.51
C THR A 25 2.50 -4.96 8.72
N TYR A 26 1.60 -5.14 7.76
CA TYR A 26 0.86 -4.07 7.12
C TYR A 26 -0.65 -4.30 7.33
N PRO A 27 -1.43 -3.25 7.69
CA PRO A 27 -0.99 -1.91 8.09
C PRO A 27 -0.18 -1.90 9.40
N PRO A 28 0.54 -0.79 9.70
CA PRO A 28 1.32 -0.70 10.92
C PRO A 28 0.41 -0.62 12.16
N HIS A 29 0.75 -1.41 13.19
CA HIS A 29 0.07 -1.38 14.48
C HIS A 29 1.04 -1.04 15.62
N PRO A 30 0.57 -0.46 16.75
CA PRO A 30 1.45 -0.16 17.88
C PRO A 30 2.05 -1.40 18.55
N VAL A 31 1.39 -2.55 18.46
CA VAL A 31 1.77 -3.82 19.08
C VAL A 31 1.58 -4.94 18.07
N GLY A 32 2.58 -5.79 17.94
CA GLY A 32 2.61 -6.88 16.97
C GLY A 32 1.67 -8.03 17.33
N PRO A 33 1.46 -8.99 16.42
CA PRO A 33 0.50 -10.09 16.57
C PRO A 33 0.68 -10.92 17.85
N ASN A 34 1.92 -11.05 18.34
CA ASN A 34 2.28 -11.82 19.52
C ASN A 34 2.45 -10.97 20.79
N GLY A 35 2.07 -9.69 20.75
CA GLY A 35 2.35 -8.74 21.83
C GLY A 35 3.76 -8.15 21.78
N ALA A 36 4.50 -8.34 20.69
CA ALA A 36 5.83 -7.77 20.51
C ALA A 36 5.77 -6.26 20.33
N ASP A 37 6.73 -5.55 20.93
CA ASP A 37 6.86 -4.10 20.78
C ASP A 37 7.29 -3.74 19.36
N ARG A 38 6.72 -2.65 18.81
CA ARG A 38 7.18 -2.08 17.54
C ARG A 38 8.58 -1.49 17.73
N VAL A 39 9.50 -1.87 16.86
CA VAL A 39 10.90 -1.43 16.91
C VAL A 39 11.31 -0.57 15.71
N GLY A 40 10.52 -0.59 14.64
CA GLY A 40 10.84 0.17 13.44
C GLY A 40 9.72 0.25 12.41
N THR A 41 10.10 0.75 11.25
CA THR A 41 9.32 0.85 10.03
C THR A 41 10.17 0.47 8.84
N ILE A 42 9.51 -0.09 7.85
CA ILE A 42 10.08 -0.30 6.51
C ILE A 42 9.13 0.31 5.48
N ASP A 43 9.68 0.74 4.35
CA ASP A 43 8.89 1.18 3.20
C ASP A 43 8.68 0.01 2.25
N LEU A 44 7.43 -0.42 2.07
CA LEU A 44 7.12 -1.54 1.19
C LEU A 44 7.39 -1.24 -0.30
N ARG A 45 7.61 0.03 -0.68
CA ARG A 45 8.06 0.39 -2.03
C ARG A 45 9.47 -0.13 -2.36
N GLU A 46 10.27 -0.45 -1.35
CA GLU A 46 11.63 -0.98 -1.53
C GLU A 46 11.65 -2.49 -1.86
N TYR A 47 10.48 -3.14 -1.88
CA TYR A 47 10.33 -4.58 -2.05
C TYR A 47 9.46 -4.90 -3.26
N ASP A 48 9.82 -5.97 -3.96
CA ASP A 48 9.01 -6.51 -5.05
C ASP A 48 7.69 -7.07 -4.49
N ALA A 49 6.61 -6.89 -5.25
CA ALA A 49 5.30 -7.45 -4.90
C ALA A 49 4.67 -8.16 -6.09
N ALA A 50 3.89 -9.21 -5.81
CA ALA A 50 3.13 -9.95 -6.81
C ALA A 50 1.65 -10.04 -6.45
N VAL A 51 0.79 -10.00 -7.47
CA VAL A 51 -0.66 -10.16 -7.30
C VAL A 51 -0.98 -11.60 -6.87
N ILE A 52 -1.61 -11.77 -5.71
CA ILE A 52 -2.06 -13.07 -5.21
C ILE A 52 -3.50 -13.37 -5.65
N THR A 53 -4.34 -12.34 -5.72
CA THR A 53 -5.70 -12.42 -6.24
C THR A 53 -6.22 -11.03 -6.56
N TRP A 54 -7.21 -10.95 -7.44
CA TRP A 54 -7.81 -9.68 -7.85
C TRP A 54 -9.30 -9.83 -8.17
N THR A 55 -9.99 -8.70 -8.23
CA THR A 55 -11.39 -8.63 -8.68
C THR A 55 -11.68 -7.25 -9.28
N GLU A 56 -12.63 -7.18 -10.22
CA GLU A 56 -13.13 -5.92 -10.76
C GLU A 56 -14.49 -5.57 -10.15
N SER A 57 -14.59 -4.39 -9.54
CA SER A 57 -15.85 -3.83 -9.08
C SER A 57 -16.44 -2.90 -10.14
N THR A 58 -17.58 -3.30 -10.72
CA THR A 58 -18.30 -2.52 -11.74
C THR A 58 -19.43 -1.66 -11.18
N ALA A 59 -19.85 -1.93 -9.93
CA ALA A 59 -20.89 -1.21 -9.21
C ALA A 59 -20.33 -0.63 -7.91
N THR A 60 -19.52 0.42 -8.04
CA THR A 60 -18.79 1.00 -6.92
C THR A 60 -19.66 1.93 -6.07
N PRO A 61 -19.33 2.12 -4.78
CA PRO A 61 -19.95 3.16 -3.96
C PRO A 61 -19.67 4.57 -4.51
N PRO A 62 -20.49 5.58 -4.15
CA PRO A 62 -20.22 6.98 -4.50
C PRO A 62 -18.82 7.43 -4.08
N GLY A 63 -18.19 8.24 -4.94
CA GLY A 63 -16.79 8.68 -4.79
C GLY A 63 -15.74 7.70 -5.32
N VAL A 64 -16.07 6.42 -5.53
CA VAL A 64 -15.15 5.46 -6.14
C VAL A 64 -15.47 5.36 -7.63
N ARG A 65 -14.49 5.65 -8.49
CA ARG A 65 -14.62 5.57 -9.95
C ARG A 65 -14.92 4.12 -10.37
N ALA A 66 -15.76 3.91 -11.39
CA ALA A 66 -16.08 2.58 -11.93
C ALA A 66 -15.67 2.49 -13.41
N PRO A 67 -15.17 1.33 -13.89
CA PRO A 67 -14.80 0.14 -13.11
C PRO A 67 -13.61 0.40 -12.18
N ASN A 68 -13.47 -0.40 -11.12
CA ASN A 68 -12.36 -0.32 -10.17
C ASN A 68 -11.79 -1.70 -9.88
N THR A 69 -10.59 -1.96 -10.40
CA THR A 69 -9.84 -3.18 -10.14
C THR A 69 -9.18 -3.10 -8.77
N LEU A 70 -9.38 -4.15 -7.97
CA LEU A 70 -8.77 -4.31 -6.66
C LEU A 70 -7.88 -5.54 -6.67
N ALA A 71 -6.66 -5.42 -6.15
CA ALA A 71 -5.73 -6.52 -6.01
C ALA A 71 -5.30 -6.70 -4.55
N ILE A 72 -5.06 -7.96 -4.18
CA ILE A 72 -4.28 -8.31 -3.00
C ILE A 72 -2.90 -8.70 -3.49
N VAL A 73 -1.88 -8.01 -2.99
CA VAL A 73 -0.48 -8.25 -3.34
C VAL A 73 0.26 -8.84 -2.14
N GLU A 74 1.30 -9.60 -2.40
CA GLU A 74 2.25 -10.10 -1.39
C GLU A 74 3.64 -9.56 -1.70
N PHE A 75 4.32 -9.04 -0.69
CA PHE A 75 5.67 -8.49 -0.79
C PHE A 75 6.70 -9.58 -0.50
N ASP A 76 7.77 -9.57 -1.29
CA ASP A 76 8.96 -10.41 -1.05
C ASP A 76 9.95 -9.64 -0.18
N LEU A 77 10.01 -9.97 1.11
CA LEU A 77 10.96 -9.37 2.07
C LEU A 77 12.35 -10.05 2.05
N GLY A 78 12.58 -10.96 1.10
CA GLY A 78 13.84 -11.69 0.95
C GLY A 78 13.94 -12.94 1.82
N GLU A 79 14.95 -13.77 1.52
CA GLU A 79 15.13 -15.10 2.14
C GLU A 79 15.47 -15.06 3.63
N GLU A 80 15.93 -13.91 4.15
CA GLU A 80 16.28 -13.74 5.57
C GLU A 80 15.03 -13.50 6.46
N TYR A 81 13.89 -13.17 5.86
CA TYR A 81 12.65 -12.95 6.59
C TYR A 81 11.91 -14.28 6.81
N ASP A 82 11.80 -14.70 8.08
CA ASP A 82 11.10 -15.93 8.52
C ASP A 82 9.71 -15.64 9.13
N GLY A 83 9.18 -14.43 8.90
CA GLY A 83 7.86 -14.02 9.41
C GLY A 83 6.70 -14.41 8.49
N PRO A 84 5.45 -14.16 8.91
CA PRO A 84 4.28 -14.34 8.06
C PRO A 84 4.32 -13.44 6.81
N PRO A 85 3.68 -13.83 5.70
CA PRO A 85 3.66 -13.02 4.48
C PRO A 85 3.02 -11.65 4.72
N VAL A 86 3.67 -10.60 4.20
CA VAL A 86 3.16 -9.23 4.27
C VAL A 86 2.32 -8.97 3.02
N ARG A 87 1.03 -8.69 3.22
CA ARG A 87 0.08 -8.47 2.13
C ARG A 87 -0.65 -7.15 2.27
N ALA A 88 -0.97 -6.54 1.15
CA ALA A 88 -1.77 -5.32 1.08
C ALA A 88 -2.90 -5.50 0.07
N ILE A 89 -4.03 -4.83 0.34
CA ILE A 89 -5.12 -4.66 -0.62
C ILE A 89 -5.13 -3.21 -1.09
N GLY A 90 -5.31 -3.01 -2.39
CA GLY A 90 -5.30 -1.68 -3.00
C GLY A 90 -5.99 -1.67 -4.36
N GLN A 91 -6.25 -0.47 -4.86
CA GLN A 91 -6.67 -0.27 -6.24
C GLN A 91 -5.51 -0.59 -7.17
N VAL A 92 -5.82 -1.13 -8.34
CA VAL A 92 -4.88 -1.13 -9.46
C VAL A 92 -5.12 0.18 -10.24
N ALA A 93 -4.06 0.76 -10.81
CA ALA A 93 -4.18 1.96 -11.62
C ALA A 93 -5.18 1.81 -12.78
N ASP A 94 -5.67 2.94 -13.26
CA ASP A 94 -6.68 2.96 -14.32
C ASP A 94 -6.10 2.46 -15.66
N ASN A 95 -6.92 1.72 -16.43
CA ASN A 95 -6.58 1.22 -17.76
C ASN A 95 -5.37 0.27 -17.83
N VAL A 96 -5.06 -0.40 -16.72
CA VAL A 96 -4.12 -1.53 -16.72
C VAL A 96 -4.83 -2.79 -16.24
N ASP A 97 -4.44 -3.91 -16.82
CA ASP A 97 -4.92 -5.24 -16.44
C ASP A 97 -3.87 -5.93 -15.56
N VAL A 98 -4.32 -6.81 -14.68
CA VAL A 98 -3.46 -7.67 -13.87
C VAL A 98 -4.01 -9.08 -13.83
N ASP A 99 -3.11 -10.06 -13.76
CA ASP A 99 -3.36 -11.46 -13.50
C ASP A 99 -2.65 -11.92 -12.22
N VAL A 100 -3.04 -13.09 -11.70
CA VAL A 100 -2.38 -13.69 -10.55
C VAL A 100 -0.93 -14.04 -10.90
N GLY A 101 0.01 -13.54 -10.09
CA GLY A 101 1.45 -13.69 -10.27
C GLY A 101 2.12 -12.49 -10.94
N ASP A 102 1.37 -11.52 -11.44
CA ASP A 102 1.96 -10.34 -12.08
C ASP A 102 2.72 -9.49 -11.06
N PRO A 103 3.93 -9.00 -11.42
CA PRO A 103 4.70 -8.10 -10.59
C PRO A 103 4.05 -6.71 -10.59
N VAL A 104 3.97 -6.09 -9.41
CA VAL A 104 3.40 -4.75 -9.24
C VAL A 104 4.23 -3.95 -8.25
N THR A 105 4.20 -2.62 -8.39
CA THR A 105 4.79 -1.68 -7.43
C THR A 105 3.70 -0.79 -6.81
N PRO A 106 3.81 -0.42 -5.52
CA PRO A 106 2.99 0.64 -4.96
C PRO A 106 3.38 1.98 -5.58
N VAL A 107 2.38 2.77 -5.99
CA VAL A 107 2.54 4.14 -6.45
C VAL A 107 1.59 5.05 -5.68
N HIS A 108 2.08 6.24 -5.33
CA HIS A 108 1.24 7.24 -4.68
C HIS A 108 0.31 7.90 -5.70
N ALA A 109 -0.94 8.11 -5.30
CA ALA A 109 -1.96 8.81 -6.05
C ALA A 109 -2.55 9.91 -5.17
N GLU A 110 -2.61 11.13 -5.69
CA GLU A 110 -3.14 12.29 -4.97
C GLU A 110 -4.63 12.16 -4.64
N GLU A 111 -5.37 11.33 -5.39
CA GLU A 111 -6.82 11.19 -5.22
C GLU A 111 -7.33 9.80 -5.61
N LEU A 112 -7.42 8.89 -4.62
CA LEU A 112 -7.98 7.54 -4.78
C LEU A 112 -9.51 7.53 -4.99
N ARG A 113 -10.18 8.60 -4.55
CA ARG A 113 -11.64 8.76 -4.62
C ARG A 113 -12.01 10.21 -4.89
N ASP A 114 -13.05 10.41 -5.69
CA ASP A 114 -13.61 11.73 -5.98
C ASP A 114 -14.29 12.31 -4.72
N PRO A 115 -13.77 13.42 -4.16
CA PRO A 115 -14.32 14.04 -2.95
C PRO A 115 -15.69 14.68 -3.19
N ASP A 116 -15.97 15.19 -4.39
CA ASP A 116 -17.23 15.85 -4.74
C ASP A 116 -18.37 14.84 -4.94
N ALA A 117 -18.03 13.63 -5.40
CA ALA A 117 -18.97 12.52 -5.53
C ALA A 117 -19.10 11.66 -4.26
N GLY A 118 -18.25 11.89 -3.27
CA GLY A 118 -18.22 11.16 -2.01
C GLY A 118 -19.39 11.49 -1.07
N ILE A 119 -19.68 10.58 -0.13
CA ILE A 119 -20.65 10.83 0.95
C ILE A 119 -20.01 11.48 2.19
N ARG A 120 -18.68 11.55 2.24
CA ARG A 120 -17.94 12.16 3.35
C ARG A 120 -17.81 13.66 3.11
N GLU A 121 -17.64 14.39 4.20
CA GLU A 121 -17.34 15.82 4.12
C GLU A 121 -15.91 15.98 3.52
N PRO A 122 -15.71 16.80 2.48
CA PRO A 122 -14.45 16.84 1.73
C PRO A 122 -13.20 17.10 2.58
N ASP A 123 -13.29 17.95 3.60
CA ASP A 123 -12.13 18.31 4.45
C ASP A 123 -11.97 17.36 5.65
N SER A 124 -12.79 16.30 5.75
CA SER A 124 -12.76 15.37 6.89
C SER A 124 -11.64 14.33 6.84
N GLN A 125 -10.94 14.21 5.72
CA GLN A 125 -9.87 13.25 5.51
C GLN A 125 -8.98 13.68 4.33
N ASP A 126 -7.79 13.10 4.26
CA ASP A 126 -7.01 13.10 3.03
C ASP A 126 -7.60 12.08 2.04
N TRP A 127 -7.42 12.36 0.75
CA TRP A 127 -7.99 11.58 -0.36
C TRP A 127 -6.93 10.85 -1.17
N ASP A 128 -5.67 11.10 -0.85
CA ASP A 128 -4.51 10.47 -1.43
C ASP A 128 -4.27 9.08 -0.84
N GLY A 129 -3.31 8.37 -1.42
CA GLY A 129 -2.82 7.10 -0.90
C GLY A 129 -2.19 6.26 -1.99
N PHE A 130 -1.99 4.98 -1.70
CA PHE A 130 -1.31 4.07 -2.61
C PHE A 130 -2.26 3.23 -3.45
N ARG A 131 -1.88 3.04 -4.71
CA ARG A 131 -2.44 2.05 -5.64
C ARG A 131 -1.31 1.21 -6.23
N PHE A 132 -1.63 0.19 -7.00
CA PHE A 132 -0.66 -0.70 -7.63
C PHE A 132 -0.58 -0.48 -9.13
N GLU A 133 0.64 -0.45 -9.66
CA GLU A 133 0.93 -0.43 -11.09
C GLU A 133 1.76 -1.66 -11.48
N PRO A 134 1.45 -2.35 -12.60
CA PRO A 134 2.28 -3.43 -13.12
C PRO A 134 3.71 -2.96 -13.40
N VAL A 135 4.67 -3.83 -13.13
CA VAL A 135 6.08 -3.61 -13.52
C VAL A 135 6.30 -4.25 -14.90
N GLU A 136 6.84 -3.49 -15.86
CA GLU A 136 7.16 -3.96 -17.23
C GLU A 136 8.40 -4.86 -17.31
#